data_AF-A0A3D1IVK3-F1
#
_entry.id   AF-A0A3D1IVK3-F1
#
_cell.length_a   1.000
_cell.length_b   1.000
_cell.length_c   1.000
_cell.angle_alpha   90.00
_cell.angle_beta   90.00
_cell.angle_gamma   90.00
#
_symmetry.space_group_name_H-M   'P 1'
#
loop_
_entity.id
_entity.type
_entity.pdbx_description
1 polymer ?
#
loop_
_entity_poly.entity_id
_entity_poly.type
_entity_poly.pdbx_seq_one_letter_code
_entity_poly.pdbx_strand_id
1 'polypeptide(L)'
;RDKATSNICTAQALLANMTAMYACYHGPDGLRKIAGRVHSLARFLAAGLERLGHAVQHAVYFDTLAVQHANQTAEDLARIAEAYRINLRVL
;
A
#
# COMPACT_ATOMS: atom_id res chain seq x y z
N ARG A 1 -39.37 -5.49 -5.13
CA ARG A 1 -38.19 -5.69 -6.00
C ARG A 1 -37.66 -4.35 -6.50
N ASP A 2 -38.49 -3.49 -7.08
CA ASP A 2 -38.05 -2.18 -7.62
C ASP A 2 -37.95 -1.05 -6.59
N LYS A 3 -38.21 -1.34 -5.31
CA LYS A 3 -38.08 -0.40 -4.18
C LYS A 3 -37.03 -0.82 -3.15
N ALA A 4 -36.17 -1.79 -3.49
CA ALA A 4 -35.04 -2.16 -2.63
C ALA A 4 -33.95 -1.08 -2.72
N THR A 5 -33.21 -0.86 -1.63
CA THR A 5 -32.09 0.11 -1.59
C THR A 5 -30.86 -0.35 -2.39
N SER A 6 -30.78 -1.64 -2.71
CA SER A 6 -29.76 -2.24 -3.57
C SER A 6 -30.29 -3.51 -4.22
N ASN A 7 -29.68 -3.89 -5.35
CA ASN A 7 -29.89 -5.15 -6.05
C ASN A 7 -28.85 -6.22 -5.65
N ILE A 8 -27.95 -5.94 -4.71
CA ILE A 8 -26.96 -6.91 -4.21
C ILE A 8 -27.68 -8.10 -3.56
N CYS A 9 -27.21 -9.31 -3.85
CA CYS A 9 -27.78 -10.54 -3.31
C CYS A 9 -26.70 -11.36 -2.60
N THR A 10 -25.80 -12.02 -3.35
CA THR A 10 -24.58 -12.59 -2.78
C THR A 10 -23.54 -11.50 -2.58
N ALA A 11 -23.09 -11.35 -1.34
CA ALA A 11 -22.02 -10.43 -0.97
C ALA A 11 -20.77 -11.21 -0.54
N GLN A 12 -19.95 -10.62 0.34
CA GLN A 12 -18.67 -11.18 0.80
C GLN A 12 -18.73 -11.55 2.29
N ALA A 13 -19.78 -12.24 2.72
CA ALA A 13 -20.02 -12.55 4.13
C ALA A 13 -18.86 -13.32 4.79
N LEU A 14 -18.29 -14.30 4.08
CA LEU A 14 -17.17 -15.07 4.59
C LEU A 14 -15.91 -14.20 4.78
N LEU A 15 -15.56 -13.37 3.79
CA LEU A 15 -14.39 -12.49 3.88
C LEU A 15 -14.58 -11.38 4.93
N ALA A 16 -15.81 -10.90 5.11
CA ALA A 16 -16.14 -9.96 6.18
C ALA A 16 -15.91 -10.60 7.57
N ASN A 17 -16.34 -11.85 7.76
CA ASN A 17 -16.10 -12.58 9.00
C ASN A 17 -14.60 -12.81 9.24
N MET A 18 -13.84 -13.20 8.22
CA MET A 18 -12.38 -13.35 8.33
C MET A 18 -11.71 -12.03 8.72
N THR A 19 -12.14 -10.91 8.13
CA THR A 19 -11.61 -9.58 8.45
C THR A 19 -11.93 -9.16 9.88
N ALA A 20 -13.16 -9.41 10.34
CA ALA A 20 -13.55 -9.17 11.73
C ALA A 20 -12.72 -10.00 12.71
N MET A 21 -12.51 -11.30 12.40
CA MET A 21 -11.69 -12.19 13.22
C MET A 21 -10.21 -11.78 13.23
N TYR A 22 -9.67 -11.27 12.12
CA TYR A 22 -8.32 -10.69 12.08
C TYR A 22 -8.19 -9.51 13.04
N ALA A 23 -9.17 -8.61 13.04
CA ALA A 23 -9.20 -7.47 13.96
C ALA A 23 -9.36 -7.91 15.42
N CYS A 24 -10.23 -8.87 15.72
CA CYS A 24 -10.39 -9.44 17.07
C CYS A 24 -9.10 -10.10 17.58
N TYR A 25 -8.42 -10.86 16.71
CA TYR A 25 -7.20 -11.58 17.07
C TYR A 25 -6.04 -10.64 17.39
N HIS A 26 -5.86 -9.59 16.59
CA HIS A 26 -4.78 -8.62 16.80
C HIS A 26 -5.11 -7.56 17.85
N GLY A 27 -6.40 -7.23 18.02
CA GLY A 27 -6.82 -6.11 18.84
C GLY A 27 -6.30 -4.74 18.34
N PRO A 28 -6.67 -3.64 19.02
CA PRO A 28 -6.26 -2.30 18.61
C PRO A 28 -4.73 -2.12 18.63
N ASP A 29 -4.04 -2.70 19.63
CA ASP A 29 -2.59 -2.55 19.78
C ASP A 29 -1.82 -3.35 18.73
N GLY A 30 -2.28 -4.57 18.38
CA GLY A 30 -1.69 -5.36 17.31
C GLY A 30 -1.86 -4.69 15.95
N LEU A 31 -3.05 -4.16 15.65
CA LEU A 31 -3.28 -3.42 14.42
C LEU A 31 -2.42 -2.15 14.34
N ARG A 32 -2.30 -1.39 15.46
CA ARG A 32 -1.41 -0.22 15.52
C ARG A 32 0.06 -0.60 15.33
N LYS A 33 0.50 -1.75 15.86
CA LYS A 33 1.86 -2.27 15.67
C LYS A 33 2.13 -2.64 14.21
N ILE A 34 1.18 -3.31 13.56
CA ILE A 34 1.28 -3.67 12.13
C ILE A 34 1.37 -2.40 11.28
N ALA A 35 0.44 -1.46 11.49
CA ALA A 35 0.42 -0.20 10.78
C ALA A 35 1.71 0.61 11.01
N GLY A 36 2.17 0.71 12.27
CA GLY A 36 3.40 1.40 12.63
C GLY A 36 4.63 0.79 11.97
N ARG A 37 4.71 -0.54 11.88
CA ARG A 37 5.79 -1.24 11.17
C ARG A 37 5.79 -0.91 9.68
N VAL A 38 4.63 -1.04 9.02
CA VAL A 38 4.50 -0.75 7.58
C VAL A 38 4.90 0.70 7.29
N HIS A 39 4.36 1.65 8.05
CA HIS A 39 4.69 3.07 7.91
C HIS A 39 6.19 3.35 8.16
N SER A 40 6.81 2.69 9.15
CA SER A 40 8.24 2.85 9.41
C SER A 40 9.11 2.36 8.25
N LEU A 41 8.72 1.25 7.60
CA LEU A 41 9.40 0.75 6.40
C LEU A 41 9.23 1.70 5.21
N ALA A 42 8.02 2.26 5.01
CA ALA A 42 7.79 3.27 3.98
C ALA A 42 8.63 4.54 4.23
N ARG A 43 8.75 5.00 5.47
CA ARG A 43 9.64 6.12 5.84
C ARG A 43 11.11 5.81 5.59
N PHE A 44 11.54 4.60 5.92
CA PHE A 44 12.91 4.15 5.65
C PHE A 44 13.20 4.14 4.14
N LEU A 45 12.27 3.62 3.34
CA LEU A 45 12.38 3.63 1.88
C LEU A 45 12.44 5.06 1.31
N ALA A 46 11.55 5.95 1.76
CA ALA A 46 11.54 7.35 1.34
C ALA A 46 12.88 8.05 1.60
N ALA A 47 13.41 7.93 2.82
CA ALA A 47 14.71 8.50 3.17
C ALA A 47 15.85 7.91 2.32
N GLY A 48 15.79 6.62 1.98
CA GLY A 48 16.74 5.98 1.07
C GLY A 48 16.66 6.55 -0.35
N LEU A 49 15.46 6.72 -0.89
CA LEU A 49 15.21 7.28 -2.22
C LEU A 49 15.69 8.74 -2.32
N GLU A 50 15.40 9.56 -1.32
CA GLU A 50 15.85 10.96 -1.24
C GLU A 50 17.38 11.07 -1.22
N ARG A 51 18.05 10.20 -0.45
CA ARG A 51 19.52 10.13 -0.42
C ARG A 51 20.13 9.69 -1.75
N LEU A 52 19.39 8.96 -2.58
CA LEU A 52 19.80 8.56 -3.92
C LEU A 52 19.44 9.61 -5.00
N GLY A 53 18.85 10.74 -4.60
CA GLY A 53 18.52 11.86 -5.47
C GLY A 53 17.12 11.79 -6.09
N HIS A 54 16.30 10.81 -5.75
CA HIS A 54 14.89 10.77 -6.13
C HIS A 54 14.05 11.69 -5.23
N ALA A 55 12.96 12.25 -5.73
CA ALA A 55 12.09 13.08 -4.90
C ALA A 55 10.78 12.36 -4.56
N VAL A 56 10.43 12.27 -3.28
CA VAL A 56 9.11 11.81 -2.84
C VAL A 56 8.13 12.97 -2.98
N GLN A 57 7.10 12.80 -3.81
CA GLN A 57 6.23 13.90 -4.23
C GLN A 57 5.30 14.42 -3.11
N HIS A 58 5.03 13.58 -2.10
CA HIS A 58 4.12 13.91 -1.01
C HIS A 58 4.83 13.84 0.33
N ALA A 59 4.73 14.91 1.12
CA ALA A 59 5.35 14.99 2.44
C ALA A 59 4.66 14.10 3.49
N VAL A 60 3.38 13.76 3.28
CA VAL A 60 2.58 12.93 4.19
C VAL A 60 2.07 11.71 3.43
N TYR A 61 2.33 10.53 3.97
CA TYR A 61 1.93 9.24 3.42
C TYR A 61 1.84 8.20 4.53
N PHE A 62 1.14 7.10 4.25
CA PHE A 62 1.10 5.93 5.14
C PHE A 62 2.11 4.88 4.67
N ASP A 63 1.80 4.13 3.62
CA ASP A 63 2.58 2.99 3.13
C ASP A 63 2.98 3.10 1.64
N THR A 64 2.49 4.12 0.95
CA THR A 64 2.62 4.28 -0.50
C THR A 64 3.35 5.57 -0.82
N LEU A 65 4.34 5.49 -1.71
CA LEU A 65 5.16 6.62 -2.15
C LEU A 65 4.97 6.88 -3.64
N ALA A 66 4.65 8.12 -4.01
CA ALA A 66 4.81 8.60 -5.37
C ALA A 66 6.22 9.20 -5.50
N VAL A 67 7.02 8.66 -6.42
CA VAL A 67 8.45 8.98 -6.54
C VAL A 67 8.72 9.60 -7.88
N GLN A 68 9.24 10.82 -7.88
CA GLN A 68 9.84 11.44 -9.05
C GLN A 68 11.27 10.91 -9.21
N HIS A 69 11.47 10.16 -10.27
CA HIS A 69 12.79 9.68 -10.68
C HIS A 69 13.70 10.83 -11.18
N ALA A 70 15.01 10.67 -10.96
CA ALA A 70 15.99 11.69 -11.28
C ALA A 70 16.57 11.53 -12.68
N ASN A 71 17.03 10.32 -13.02
CA ASN A 71 17.85 10.08 -14.22
C ASN A 71 17.29 9.00 -15.15
N GLN A 72 16.53 8.04 -14.63
CA GLN A 72 15.90 6.94 -15.39
C GLN A 72 14.43 7.24 -15.66
N THR A 73 13.83 6.60 -16.66
CA THR A 73 12.36 6.61 -16.85
C THR A 73 11.66 5.66 -15.88
N ALA A 74 10.35 5.81 -15.72
CA ALA A 74 9.57 4.97 -14.81
C ALA A 74 9.55 3.50 -15.31
N GLU A 75 9.53 3.31 -16.63
CA GLU A 75 9.59 2.01 -17.28
C GLU A 75 10.94 1.32 -17.06
N ASP A 76 12.04 2.07 -17.09
CA ASP A 76 13.38 1.52 -16.82
C ASP A 76 13.49 1.02 -15.37
N LEU A 77 12.97 1.80 -14.41
CA LEU A 77 12.95 1.42 -13.00
C LEU A 77 12.04 0.20 -12.76
N ALA A 78 10.87 0.14 -13.40
CA ALA A 78 9.98 -1.01 -13.33
C ALA A 78 10.66 -2.28 -13.87
N ARG A 79 11.32 -2.20 -15.03
CA ARG A 79 12.07 -3.32 -15.62
C ARG A 79 13.24 -3.79 -14.75
N ILE A 80 13.95 -2.87 -14.08
CA ILE A 80 14.98 -3.24 -13.10
C ILE A 80 14.33 -3.97 -11.92
N ALA A 81 13.23 -3.48 -11.38
CA ALA A 81 12.52 -4.11 -10.26
C ALA A 81 12.00 -5.52 -10.61
N GLU A 82 11.54 -5.74 -11.85
CA GLU A 82 11.08 -7.05 -12.33
C GLU A 82 12.18 -8.11 -12.30
N ALA A 83 13.44 -7.74 -12.58
CA ALA A 83 14.58 -8.65 -12.45
C ALA A 83 14.77 -9.14 -11.00
N TYR A 84 14.29 -8.37 -10.02
CA TYR A 84 14.24 -8.73 -8.60
C TYR A 84 12.87 -9.25 -8.15
N ARG A 85 11.95 -9.56 -9.08
CA ARG A 85 10.59 -10.06 -8.82
C ARG A 85 9.72 -9.08 -8.03
N ILE A 86 9.95 -7.79 -8.23
CA ILE A 86 9.19 -6.69 -7.62
C ILE A 86 8.43 -5.94 -8.71
N ASN A 87 7.13 -5.74 -8.52
CA ASN A 87 6.31 -4.93 -9.41
C ASN A 87 6.13 -3.53 -8.80
N LEU A 88 6.35 -2.49 -9.62
CA LEU A 88 6.07 -1.11 -9.27
C LEU A 88 4.88 -0.61 -10.09
N ARG A 89 4.11 0.33 -9.53
CA ARG A 89 3.06 1.03 -10.27
C ARG A 89 3.68 2.18 -11.05
N VAL A 90 3.64 2.09 -12.38
CA VAL A 90 3.97 3.21 -13.28
C VAL A 90 2.77 4.19 -13.30
N LEU A 91 3.05 5.48 -13.16
CA LEU A 91 2.05 6.57 -13.10
C LEU A 91 2.12 7.45 -14.34
#